data_AF-A0A1V8M959-F1
#
_entry.id   AF-A0A1V8M959-F1
#
_cell.length_a   1.000
_cell.length_b   1.000
_cell.length_c   1.000
_cell.angle_alpha   90.00
_cell.angle_beta   90.00
_cell.angle_gamma   90.00
#
_symmetry.space_group_name_H-M   'P 1'
#
loop_
_entity.id
_entity.type
_entity.pdbx_description
1 polymer ?
#
loop_
_entity_poly.entity_id
_entity_poly.type
_entity_poly.pdbx_seq_one_letter_code
_entity_poly.pdbx_strand_id
1 'polypeptide(L)'
;MKIFPTKQEKIITIAIVSFLLGISIGLLTALESTERKDLIPSVAALFAAFFGASTAFFLESRSRKKEKREAQLDAANQLLYVLFERLNIIKLFQIDFISPVRDQSDRMITMQPVANFHTPESELKVEKVSFLFQTSHKELMFELHVVNEQFQEAVNSIIYRSHMHLNVFQPLLEM
;
A
#
# COMPACT_ATOMS: atom_id res chain seq x y z
N MET A 1 11.66 2.44 26.91
CA MET A 1 10.87 1.38 26.25
C MET A 1 9.39 1.71 26.43
N LYS A 2 8.68 2.15 25.39
CA LYS A 2 7.24 2.51 25.49
C LYS A 2 6.42 1.22 25.37
N ILE A 3 5.92 0.73 26.51
CA ILE A 3 5.15 -0.52 26.61
C ILE A 3 3.77 -0.37 25.94
N PHE A 4 3.25 0.86 25.82
CA PHE A 4 1.95 1.14 25.21
C PHE A 4 2.07 2.15 24.05
N PRO A 5 1.52 1.84 22.86
CA PRO A 5 1.71 2.66 21.67
C PRO A 5 0.92 3.98 21.66
N THR A 6 -0.20 4.09 22.38
CA THR A 6 -0.99 5.33 22.46
C THR A 6 -1.07 5.90 23.89
N LYS A 7 -1.30 7.22 24.00
CA LYS A 7 -1.52 7.88 25.31
C LYS A 7 -2.72 7.29 26.06
N GLN A 8 -3.76 6.91 25.33
CA GLN A 8 -5.00 6.36 25.90
C GLN A 8 -4.79 4.94 26.45
N GLU A 9 -4.09 4.06 25.73
CA GLU A 9 -3.75 2.73 26.24
C GLU A 9 -2.95 2.82 27.54
N LYS A 10 -1.98 3.74 27.61
CA LYS A 10 -1.19 3.93 28.84
C LYS A 10 -2.07 4.33 30.04
N ILE A 11 -3.07 5.19 29.83
CA ILE A 11 -4.02 5.61 30.88
C ILE A 11 -4.88 4.43 31.32
N ILE A 12 -5.40 3.65 30.37
CA ILE A 12 -6.24 2.48 30.64
C ILE A 12 -5.45 1.42 31.42
N THR A 13 -4.20 1.13 31.04
CA THR A 13 -3.39 0.15 31.79
C THR A 13 -3.10 0.63 33.20
N ILE A 14 -2.77 1.92 33.39
CA ILE A 14 -2.53 2.48 34.73
C ILE A 14 -3.81 2.36 35.58
N ALA A 15 -4.97 2.66 35.01
CA ALA A 15 -6.26 2.53 35.71
C ALA A 15 -6.51 1.08 36.13
N ILE A 16 -6.35 0.11 35.22
CA ILE A 16 -6.55 -1.32 35.52
C ILE A 16 -5.55 -1.80 36.59
N VAL A 17 -4.27 -1.45 36.47
CA VAL A 17 -3.24 -1.84 37.46
C VAL A 17 -3.54 -1.23 38.83
N SER A 18 -3.95 0.04 38.88
CA SER A 18 -4.33 0.71 40.13
C SER A 18 -5.58 0.09 40.77
N PHE A 19 -6.55 -0.35 39.96
CA PHE A 19 -7.74 -1.06 40.41
C PHE A 19 -7.41 -2.45 40.95
N LEU A 20 -6.56 -3.22 40.24
CA LEU A 20 -6.09 -4.54 40.68
C LEU A 20 -5.29 -4.44 41.98
N LEU A 21 -4.42 -3.44 42.11
CA LEU A 21 -3.71 -3.14 43.36
C LEU A 21 -4.66 -2.73 44.49
N GLY A 22 -5.65 -1.88 44.20
CA GLY A 22 -6.67 -1.46 45.16
C GLY A 22 -7.50 -2.62 45.70
N ILE A 23 -7.94 -3.53 44.82
CA ILE A 23 -8.63 -4.78 45.19
C ILE A 23 -7.72 -5.67 46.04
N SER A 24 -6.45 -5.81 45.63
CA SER A 24 -5.48 -6.65 46.34
C SER A 24 -5.22 -6.14 47.76
N ILE A 25 -5.01 -4.83 47.93
CA ILE A 25 -4.79 -4.19 49.23
C ILE A 25 -6.06 -4.25 50.08
N GLY A 26 -7.24 -3.94 49.52
CA GLY A 26 -8.52 -3.98 50.21
C GLY A 26 -8.85 -5.38 50.76
N LEU A 27 -8.67 -6.43 49.95
CA LEU A 27 -8.85 -7.82 50.36
C LEU A 27 -7.84 -8.25 51.43
N LEU A 28 -6.59 -7.79 51.36
CA LEU A 28 -5.56 -8.07 52.35
C LEU A 28 -5.84 -7.43 53.72
N THR A 29 -6.48 -6.25 53.74
CA THR A 29 -6.80 -5.52 54.99
C THR A 29 -8.12 -5.93 55.63
N ALA A 30 -9.06 -6.51 54.87
CA ALA A 30 -10.42 -6.77 55.33
C ALA A 30 -10.62 -8.14 56.03
N LEU A 31 -9.61 -9.02 56.12
CA LEU A 31 -9.80 -10.43 56.51
C LEU A 31 -8.83 -10.96 57.60
N GLU A 32 -9.36 -11.80 58.48
CA GLU A 32 -8.64 -12.51 59.55
C GLU A 32 -7.53 -13.42 59.00
N SER A 33 -6.54 -13.75 59.84
CA SER A 33 -5.28 -14.42 59.45
C SER A 33 -5.45 -15.79 58.78
N THR A 34 -6.59 -16.45 58.95
CA THR A 34 -6.85 -17.82 58.49
C THR A 34 -7.27 -17.89 57.01
N GLU A 35 -7.98 -16.88 56.48
CA GLU A 35 -8.44 -16.83 55.08
C GLU A 35 -7.41 -16.24 54.10
N ARG A 36 -6.33 -15.64 54.62
CA ARG A 36 -5.25 -15.04 53.80
C ARG A 36 -4.53 -16.06 52.90
N LYS A 37 -4.50 -17.35 53.27
CA LYS A 37 -3.82 -18.40 52.49
C LYS A 37 -4.56 -18.78 51.21
N ASP A 38 -5.89 -18.65 51.18
CA ASP A 38 -6.71 -19.06 50.03
C ASP A 38 -6.89 -17.94 48.99
N LEU A 39 -6.66 -16.68 49.38
CA LEU A 39 -6.74 -15.52 48.48
C LEU A 39 -5.45 -15.25 47.70
N ILE A 40 -4.29 -15.62 48.23
CA ILE A 40 -3.00 -15.44 47.53
C ILE A 40 -2.99 -16.12 46.15
N PRO A 41 -3.44 -17.38 45.98
CA PRO A 41 -3.54 -18.03 44.68
C PRO A 41 -4.49 -17.30 43.73
N SER A 42 -5.62 -16.78 44.23
CA SER A 42 -6.63 -16.10 43.44
C SER A 42 -6.12 -14.75 42.91
N VAL A 43 -5.44 -13.97 43.76
CA VAL A 43 -4.77 -12.72 43.37
C VAL A 43 -3.62 -13.01 42.40
N ALA A 44 -2.82 -14.04 42.65
CA ALA A 44 -1.74 -14.46 41.76
C ALA A 44 -2.28 -14.87 40.38
N ALA A 45 -3.39 -15.63 40.32
CA ALA A 45 -4.05 -16.02 39.08
C ALA A 45 -4.58 -14.79 38.32
N LEU A 46 -5.14 -13.81 39.02
CA LEU A 46 -5.62 -12.55 38.44
C LEU A 46 -4.48 -11.76 37.78
N PHE A 47 -3.35 -11.60 38.49
CA PHE A 47 -2.17 -10.95 37.92
C PHE A 47 -1.58 -11.76 36.76
N ALA A 48 -1.49 -13.08 36.88
CA ALA A 48 -0.99 -13.95 35.82
C ALA A 48 -1.86 -13.84 34.55
N ALA A 49 -3.18 -13.86 34.68
CA ALA A 49 -4.11 -13.68 33.57
C ALA A 49 -3.98 -12.29 32.94
N PHE A 50 -3.88 -11.23 33.75
CA PHE A 50 -3.70 -9.87 33.27
C PHE A 50 -2.39 -9.69 32.49
N PHE A 51 -1.26 -10.12 33.06
CA PHE A 51 0.04 -10.02 32.40
C PHE A 51 0.12 -10.91 31.16
N GLY A 52 -0.48 -12.11 31.19
CA GLY A 52 -0.59 -13.00 30.04
C GLY A 52 -1.35 -12.34 28.89
N ALA A 53 -2.57 -11.85 29.15
CA ALA A 53 -3.40 -11.17 28.15
C ALA A 53 -2.73 -9.88 27.63
N SER A 54 -2.15 -9.07 28.51
CA SER A 54 -1.46 -7.84 28.11
C SER A 54 -0.24 -8.11 27.23
N THR A 55 0.53 -9.16 27.53
CA THR A 55 1.71 -9.53 26.74
C THR A 55 1.30 -10.08 25.38
N ALA A 56 0.28 -10.93 25.34
CA ALA A 56 -0.28 -11.46 24.10
C ALA A 56 -0.80 -10.33 23.18
N PHE A 57 -1.58 -9.40 23.73
CA PHE A 57 -2.08 -8.24 22.99
C PHE A 57 -0.94 -7.36 22.47
N PHE A 58 0.10 -7.14 23.26
CA PHE A 58 1.28 -6.38 22.83
C PHE A 58 1.99 -7.04 21.65
N LEU A 59 2.27 -8.35 21.75
CA LEU A 59 2.88 -9.14 20.68
C LEU A 59 2.04 -9.10 19.41
N GLU A 60 0.73 -9.27 19.54
CA GLU A 60 -0.21 -9.23 18.42
C GLU A 60 -0.25 -7.85 17.76
N SER A 61 -0.31 -6.77 18.55
CA SER A 61 -0.31 -5.40 18.03
C SER A 61 0.97 -5.08 17.25
N ARG A 62 2.12 -5.61 17.71
CA ARG A 62 3.40 -5.48 17.02
C ARG A 62 3.42 -6.29 15.73
N SER A 63 2.89 -7.51 15.75
CA SER A 63 2.75 -8.36 14.56
C SER A 63 1.87 -7.69 13.50
N ARG A 64 0.67 -7.22 13.87
CA ARG A 64 -0.25 -6.52 12.97
C ARG A 64 0.37 -5.26 12.35
N LYS A 65 1.17 -4.50 13.11
CA LYS A 65 1.89 -3.33 12.58
C LYS A 65 2.97 -3.72 11.58
N LYS A 66 3.69 -4.80 11.85
CA LYS A 66 4.71 -5.34 10.94
C LYS A 66 4.05 -5.81 9.64
N GLU A 67 3.01 -6.62 9.75
CA GLU A 67 2.25 -7.14 8.61
C GLU A 67 1.64 -6.01 7.77
N LYS A 68 1.03 -4.99 8.40
CA LYS A 68 0.53 -3.81 7.68
C LYS A 68 1.65 -3.10 6.91
N ARG A 69 2.85 -2.99 7.49
CA ARG A 69 4.00 -2.36 6.83
C ARG A 69 4.52 -3.19 5.67
N GLU A 70 4.61 -4.51 5.83
CA GLU A 70 5.01 -5.43 4.76
C GLU A 70 4.02 -5.35 3.58
N ALA A 71 2.72 -5.39 3.86
CA ALA A 71 1.69 -5.22 2.84
C ALA A 71 1.78 -3.87 2.09
N GLN A 72 2.12 -2.78 2.80
CA GLN A 72 2.34 -1.47 2.18
C GLN A 72 3.59 -1.45 1.29
N LEU A 73 4.67 -2.12 1.69
CA LEU A 73 5.88 -2.25 0.88
C LEU A 73 5.62 -3.08 -0.37
N ASP A 74 4.90 -4.19 -0.25
CA ASP A 74 4.53 -5.03 -1.39
C ASP A 74 3.64 -4.27 -2.37
N ALA A 75 2.68 -3.49 -1.87
CA ALA A 75 1.87 -2.61 -2.71
C ALA A 75 2.70 -1.54 -3.43
N ALA A 76 3.69 -0.94 -2.76
CA ALA A 76 4.60 0.03 -3.37
C ALA A 76 5.49 -0.63 -4.46
N ASN A 77 6.00 -1.84 -4.21
CA ASN A 77 6.79 -2.58 -5.19
C ASN A 77 5.95 -2.95 -6.43
N GLN A 78 4.72 -3.39 -6.23
CA GLN A 78 3.78 -3.67 -7.33
C GLN A 78 3.52 -2.40 -8.14
N LEU A 79 3.32 -1.25 -7.49
CA LEU A 79 3.16 0.04 -8.15
C LEU A 79 4.39 0.39 -9.00
N LEU A 80 5.59 0.29 -8.43
CA LEU A 80 6.83 0.58 -9.14
C LEU A 80 7.00 -0.31 -10.38
N TYR A 81 6.68 -1.59 -10.27
CA TYR A 81 6.72 -2.52 -11.39
C TYR A 81 5.77 -2.10 -12.52
N VAL A 82 4.51 -1.78 -12.21
CA VAL A 82 3.51 -1.32 -13.19
C VAL A 82 3.99 -0.05 -13.90
N LEU A 83 4.53 0.92 -13.16
CA LEU A 83 5.06 2.16 -13.75
C LEU A 83 6.27 1.90 -14.64
N PHE A 84 7.16 1.00 -14.22
CA PHE A 84 8.33 0.61 -15.01
C PHE A 84 7.92 -0.05 -16.32
N GLU A 85 6.97 -0.99 -16.29
CA GLU A 85 6.47 -1.66 -17.50
C GLU A 85 5.87 -0.67 -18.50
N ARG A 86 5.04 0.27 -18.01
CA ARG A 86 4.46 1.34 -18.83
C ARG A 86 5.52 2.26 -19.43
N LEU A 87 6.49 2.69 -18.62
CA LEU A 87 7.60 3.51 -19.09
C LEU A 87 8.39 2.78 -20.18
N ASN A 88 8.66 1.49 -19.98
CA ASN A 88 9.40 0.66 -20.92
C ASN A 88 8.67 0.57 -22.27
N ILE A 89 7.35 0.36 -22.28
CA ILE A 89 6.55 0.31 -23.51
C ILE A 89 6.64 1.62 -24.30
N ILE A 90 6.46 2.76 -23.62
CA ILE A 90 6.59 4.07 -24.28
C ILE A 90 8.02 4.29 -24.78
N LYS A 91 9.02 3.88 -24.00
CA LYS A 91 10.43 4.05 -24.37
C LYS A 91 10.81 3.22 -25.59
N LEU A 92 10.39 1.96 -25.64
CA LEU A 92 10.60 1.08 -26.79
C LEU A 92 9.93 1.65 -28.03
N PHE A 93 8.67 2.10 -27.91
CA PHE A 93 7.99 2.74 -29.03
C PHE A 93 8.74 3.99 -29.54
N GLN A 94 9.26 4.81 -28.63
CA GLN A 94 10.09 5.97 -29.00
C GLN A 94 11.37 5.56 -29.73
N ILE A 95 12.05 4.50 -29.29
CA ILE A 95 13.31 4.04 -29.89
C ILE A 95 13.05 3.44 -31.27
N ASP A 96 12.04 2.59 -31.39
CA ASP A 96 11.83 1.75 -32.57
C ASP A 96 11.08 2.49 -33.69
N PHE A 97 10.14 3.37 -33.34
CA PHE A 97 9.26 4.01 -34.32
C PHE A 97 9.51 5.51 -34.46
N ILE A 98 9.73 6.24 -33.37
CA ILE A 98 9.84 7.71 -33.45
C ILE A 98 11.27 8.15 -33.78
N SER A 99 12.26 7.60 -33.08
CA SER A 99 13.65 8.07 -33.16
C SER A 99 14.26 7.95 -34.57
N PRO A 100 14.03 6.87 -35.35
CA PRO A 100 14.62 6.72 -36.67
C PRO A 100 14.16 7.78 -37.70
N VAL A 101 12.98 8.36 -37.48
CA VAL A 101 12.34 9.31 -38.42
C VAL A 101 12.14 10.70 -37.81
N ARG A 102 12.65 10.96 -36.59
CA ARG A 102 12.37 12.19 -35.83
C ARG A 102 12.68 13.47 -36.60
N ASP A 103 13.81 13.49 -37.29
CA ASP A 103 14.34 14.66 -37.99
C ASP A 103 13.94 14.70 -39.49
N GLN A 104 13.14 13.73 -39.94
CA GLN A 104 12.63 13.70 -41.31
C GLN A 104 11.46 14.67 -41.46
N SER A 105 11.41 15.42 -42.56
CA SER A 105 10.34 16.37 -42.85
C SER A 105 9.00 15.69 -43.15
N ASP A 106 9.05 14.46 -43.64
CA ASP A 106 7.93 13.59 -44.02
C ASP A 106 7.64 12.50 -42.96
N ARG A 107 8.13 12.67 -41.73
CA ARG A 107 7.98 11.73 -40.60
C ARG A 107 6.56 11.24 -40.33
N MET A 108 5.54 12.02 -40.68
CA MET A 108 4.14 11.59 -40.51
C MET A 108 3.77 10.45 -41.45
N ILE A 109 4.41 10.37 -42.61
CA ILE A 109 4.19 9.36 -43.64
C ILE A 109 5.18 8.22 -43.47
N THR A 110 6.46 8.52 -43.23
CA THR A 110 7.55 7.52 -43.16
C THR A 110 7.54 6.68 -41.89
N MET A 111 6.94 7.20 -40.81
CA MET A 111 6.81 6.46 -39.55
C MET A 111 5.86 5.27 -39.71
N GLN A 112 6.43 4.07 -39.73
CA GLN A 112 5.68 2.83 -39.91
C GLN A 112 4.57 2.66 -38.87
N PRO A 113 3.36 2.23 -39.28
CA PRO A 113 2.28 1.95 -38.35
C PRO A 113 2.57 0.71 -37.51
N VAL A 114 2.01 0.67 -36.30
CA VAL A 114 2.08 -0.52 -35.45
C VAL A 114 0.80 -1.32 -35.62
N ALA A 115 0.90 -2.48 -36.28
CA ALA A 115 -0.27 -3.33 -36.54
C ALA A 115 -0.94 -3.85 -35.26
N ASN A 116 -0.13 -4.19 -34.24
CA ASN A 116 -0.60 -4.69 -32.94
C ASN A 116 0.20 -4.03 -31.82
N PHE A 117 -0.22 -2.85 -31.36
CA PHE A 117 0.42 -2.20 -30.23
C PHE A 117 0.04 -2.95 -28.94
N HIS A 118 1.01 -3.59 -28.29
CA HIS A 118 0.76 -4.33 -27.06
C HIS A 118 0.67 -3.37 -25.87
N THR A 119 -0.52 -3.30 -25.27
CA THR A 119 -0.73 -2.67 -23.97
C THR A 119 -0.33 -3.62 -22.84
N PRO A 120 0.29 -3.12 -21.77
CA PRO A 120 0.65 -3.96 -20.63
C PRO A 120 -0.63 -4.51 -19.99
N GLU A 121 -0.60 -5.78 -19.61
CA GLU A 121 -1.70 -6.41 -18.86
C GLU A 121 -1.77 -5.90 -17.40
N SER A 122 -0.71 -5.24 -16.93
CA SER A 122 -0.62 -4.79 -15.56
C SER A 122 -1.50 -3.56 -15.28
N GLU A 123 -2.51 -3.77 -14.46
CA GLU A 123 -3.42 -2.73 -14.01
C GLU A 123 -2.88 -2.00 -12.77
N LEU A 124 -3.01 -0.67 -12.80
CA LEU A 124 -2.73 0.18 -11.64
C LEU A 124 -3.88 0.02 -10.62
N LYS A 125 -3.65 -0.78 -9.57
CA LYS A 125 -4.64 -1.01 -8.50
C LYS A 125 -4.58 0.10 -7.45
N VAL A 126 -5.32 1.18 -7.68
CA VAL A 126 -5.36 2.39 -6.84
C VAL A 126 -5.74 2.07 -5.38
N GLU A 127 -6.56 1.05 -5.16
CA GLU A 127 -7.00 0.62 -3.83
C GLU A 127 -5.83 0.14 -2.97
N LYS A 128 -4.85 -0.55 -3.60
CA LYS A 128 -3.67 -1.09 -2.91
C LYS A 128 -2.72 0.00 -2.44
N VAL A 129 -2.71 1.16 -3.10
CA VAL A 129 -1.84 2.29 -2.78
C VAL A 129 -2.54 3.38 -1.96
N SER A 130 -3.78 3.14 -1.53
CA SER A 130 -4.56 4.04 -0.67
C SER A 130 -3.86 4.42 0.65
N PHE A 131 -2.88 3.62 1.10
CA PHE A 131 -2.07 3.97 2.27
C PHE A 131 -1.31 5.29 2.09
N LEU A 132 -1.04 5.72 0.85
CA LEU A 132 -0.36 6.99 0.55
C LEU A 132 -1.15 8.19 1.09
N PHE A 133 -2.49 8.12 1.17
CA PHE A 133 -3.31 9.17 1.79
C PHE A 133 -3.01 9.37 3.29
N GLN A 134 -2.47 8.35 3.95
CA GLN A 134 -2.08 8.41 5.37
C GLN A 134 -0.64 8.93 5.56
N THR A 135 0.07 9.24 4.47
CA THR A 135 1.47 9.69 4.49
C THR A 135 1.57 11.19 4.19
N SER A 136 2.78 11.75 4.33
CA SER A 136 3.11 13.10 3.86
C SER A 136 3.08 13.24 2.34
N HIS A 137 3.00 12.13 1.59
CA HIS A 137 3.10 12.09 0.14
C HIS A 137 1.74 11.84 -0.54
N LYS A 138 0.67 12.39 0.04
CA LYS A 138 -0.68 12.24 -0.50
C LYS A 138 -0.84 12.81 -1.91
N GLU A 139 -0.01 13.78 -2.31
CA GLU A 139 -0.03 14.33 -3.67
C GLU A 139 0.33 13.29 -4.73
N LEU A 140 1.15 12.28 -4.37
CA LEU A 140 1.53 11.20 -5.29
C LEU A 140 0.30 10.44 -5.82
N MET A 141 -0.79 10.35 -5.05
CA MET A 141 -2.02 9.71 -5.54
C MET A 141 -2.61 10.45 -6.75
N PHE A 142 -2.56 11.78 -6.73
CA PHE A 142 -3.02 12.59 -7.85
C PHE A 142 -2.07 12.48 -9.04
N GLU A 143 -0.77 12.56 -8.79
CA GLU A 143 0.25 12.39 -9.84
C GLU A 143 0.15 11.02 -10.52
N LEU A 144 -0.08 9.95 -9.75
CA LEU A 144 -0.29 8.60 -10.29
C LEU A 144 -1.50 8.53 -11.21
N HIS A 145 -2.59 9.20 -10.84
CA HIS A 145 -3.78 9.27 -11.67
C HIS A 145 -3.49 10.03 -12.97
N VAL A 146 -2.85 11.20 -12.90
CA VAL A 146 -2.46 11.98 -14.09
C VAL A 146 -1.55 11.17 -15.01
N VAL A 147 -0.55 10.47 -14.47
CA VAL A 147 0.37 9.63 -15.26
C VAL A 147 -0.37 8.44 -15.89
N ASN A 148 -1.35 7.84 -15.18
CA ASN A 148 -2.19 6.79 -15.75
C ASN A 148 -2.97 7.29 -16.97
N GLU A 149 -3.65 8.43 -16.85
CA GLU A 149 -4.41 9.03 -17.96
C GLU A 149 -3.48 9.38 -19.12
N GLN A 150 -2.33 10.02 -18.86
CA GLN A 150 -1.35 10.36 -19.90
C GLN A 150 -0.83 9.12 -20.64
N PHE A 151 -0.63 8.01 -19.92
CA PHE A 151 -0.24 6.75 -20.55
C PHE A 151 -1.35 6.22 -21.45
N GLN A 152 -2.60 6.19 -20.99
CA GLN A 152 -3.74 5.71 -21.80
C GLN A 152 -3.94 6.57 -23.05
N GLU A 153 -3.87 7.90 -22.92
CA GLU A 153 -3.97 8.82 -24.05
C GLU A 153 -2.84 8.62 -25.07
N ALA A 154 -1.61 8.39 -24.60
CA ALA A 154 -0.47 8.10 -25.48
C ALA A 154 -0.69 6.78 -26.26
N VAL A 155 -1.12 5.73 -25.58
CA VAL A 155 -1.46 4.44 -26.20
C VAL A 155 -2.57 4.60 -27.24
N ASN A 156 -3.68 5.25 -26.88
CA ASN A 156 -4.81 5.50 -27.76
C ASN A 156 -4.38 6.27 -29.00
N SER A 157 -3.52 7.29 -28.83
CA SER A 157 -2.97 8.07 -29.94
C SER A 157 -2.13 7.20 -30.89
N ILE A 158 -1.33 6.29 -30.36
CA ILE A 158 -0.52 5.36 -31.17
C ILE A 158 -1.40 4.40 -31.98
N ILE A 159 -2.40 3.81 -31.33
CA ILE A 159 -3.35 2.88 -31.96
C ILE A 159 -4.14 3.62 -33.05
N TYR A 160 -4.70 4.79 -32.72
CA TYR A 160 -5.48 5.60 -33.65
C TYR A 160 -4.64 6.02 -34.86
N ARG A 161 -3.40 6.47 -34.66
CA ARG A 161 -2.49 6.82 -35.76
C ARG A 161 -2.24 5.61 -36.67
N SER A 162 -1.96 4.45 -36.08
CA SER A 162 -1.66 3.23 -36.84
C SER A 162 -2.89 2.77 -37.64
N HIS A 163 -4.09 2.86 -37.06
CA HIS A 163 -5.35 2.61 -37.75
C HIS A 163 -5.55 3.56 -38.94
N MET A 164 -5.34 4.86 -38.76
CA MET A 164 -5.47 5.84 -39.84
C MET A 164 -4.49 5.57 -40.99
N HIS A 165 -3.24 5.21 -40.67
CA HIS A 165 -2.23 4.92 -41.68
C HIS A 165 -2.58 3.67 -42.50
N LEU A 166 -2.94 2.57 -41.82
CA LEU A 166 -3.24 1.28 -42.46
C LEU A 166 -4.59 1.25 -43.19
N ASN A 167 -5.64 1.84 -42.60
CA ASN A 167 -7.02 1.64 -43.09
C ASN A 167 -7.55 2.83 -43.89
N VAL A 168 -6.90 3.99 -43.84
CA VAL A 168 -7.36 5.20 -44.54
C VAL A 168 -6.32 5.65 -45.56
N PHE A 169 -5.08 5.91 -45.13
CA PHE A 169 -4.08 6.52 -46.02
C PHE A 169 -3.46 5.51 -47.01
N GLN A 170 -3.00 4.36 -46.53
CA GLN A 170 -2.37 3.36 -47.40
C GLN A 170 -3.28 2.87 -48.54
N PRO A 171 -4.57 2.55 -48.31
CA PRO A 171 -5.48 2.14 -49.40
C PRO A 171 -5.70 3.23 -50.44
N LEU A 172 -5.73 4.51 -50.04
CA LEU A 172 -5.90 5.64 -50.97
C LEU A 172 -4.65 5.90 -51.83
N LEU A 173 -3.46 5.46 -51.39
CA LEU A 173 -2.20 5.62 -52.12
C LEU A 173 -1.90 4.46 -53.06
N GLU A 174 -2.49 3.28 -52.81
CA GLU A 174 -2.32 2.06 -53.62
C GLU A 174 -3.39 1.91 -54.73
N MET A 175 -4.39 2.80 -54.79
CA MET A 175 -5.40 2.91 -55.87
C MET A 175 -4.91 3.80 -57.02
#